data_AF-A0A6A9SI97-F1
#
_entry.id   AF-A0A6A9SI97-F1
#
_cell.length_a   1.000
_cell.length_b   1.000
_cell.length_c   1.000
_cell.angle_alpha   90.00
_cell.angle_beta   90.00
_cell.angle_gamma   90.00
#
_symmetry.space_group_name_H-M   'P 1'
#
loop_
_entity.id
_entity.type
_entity.pdbx_description
1 polymer ?
#
loop_
_entity_poly.entity_id
_entity_poly.type
_entity_poly.pdbx_seq_one_letter_code
_entity_poly.pdbx_strand_id
1 'polypeptide(L)' 'MDATADVEVQLGQGDVALTARDRTLLQAVAAHGSLNSAADALGRSYAHAQRRIVELEDAFG' A
#
# COMPACT_ATOMS: atom_id res chain seq x y z
N MET A 1 -12.37 -34.50 3.36
CA MET A 1 -12.45 -33.05 3.13
C MET A 1 -11.04 -32.61 2.80
N ASP A 2 -10.77 -32.34 1.52
CA ASP A 2 -9.50 -31.71 1.12
C ASP A 2 -9.58 -30.24 1.55
N ALA A 3 -8.73 -29.86 2.52
CA ALA A 3 -8.60 -28.48 2.94
C ALA A 3 -7.62 -27.80 1.97
N THR A 4 -8.14 -27.05 1.00
CA THR A 4 -7.32 -26.14 0.21
C THR A 4 -6.99 -24.93 1.09
N ALA A 5 -5.72 -24.79 1.47
CA ALA A 5 -5.24 -23.59 2.13
C ALA A 5 -5.04 -22.48 1.08
N ASP A 6 -5.59 -21.29 1.33
CA ASP A 6 -5.26 -20.11 0.55
C ASP A 6 -3.85 -19.63 0.92
N VAL A 7 -3.00 -19.49 -0.10
CA VAL A 7 -1.64 -18.95 0.06
C VAL A 7 -1.60 -17.55 -0.53
N GLU A 8 -1.32 -16.55 0.31
CA GLU A 8 -1.09 -15.18 -0.14
C GLU A 8 0.43 -14.91 -0.23
N VAL A 9 0.86 -14.34 -1.35
CA VAL A 9 2.24 -13.91 -1.56
C VAL A 9 2.33 -12.40 -1.36
N GLN A 10 3.25 -11.97 -0.51
CA GLN A 10 3.49 -10.56 -0.19
C GLN A 10 4.97 -10.21 -0.39
N LEU A 11 5.25 -8.96 -0.74
CA LEU A 11 6.62 -8.41 -0.75
C LEU A 11 6.94 -7.88 0.65
N GLY A 12 8.11 -8.21 1.18
CA GLY A 12 8.54 -7.76 2.50
C GLY A 12 10.02 -7.41 2.56
N GLN A 13 10.37 -6.47 3.42
CA GLN A 13 11.73 -6.06 3.76
C GLN A 13 11.78 -5.77 5.26
N GLY A 14 12.59 -6.55 5.99
CA GLY A 14 12.62 -6.49 7.45
C GLY A 14 11.24 -6.73 8.06
N ASP A 15 10.77 -5.75 8.84
CA ASP A 15 9.46 -5.78 9.50
C ASP A 15 8.34 -5.13 8.65
N VAL A 16 8.66 -4.64 7.45
CA VAL A 16 7.71 -3.96 6.56
C VAL A 16 7.23 -4.92 5.48
N ALA A 17 5.93 -5.18 5.46
CA ALA A 17 5.26 -5.91 4.38
C ALA A 17 4.42 -4.96 3.53
N LEU A 18 4.48 -5.13 2.20
CA LEU A 18 3.60 -4.44 1.26
C LEU A 18 2.23 -5.11 1.28
N THR A 19 1.24 -4.39 1.80
CA THR A 19 -0.13 -4.89 1.95
C THR A 19 -0.99 -4.58 0.72
N ALA A 20 -2.15 -5.23 0.63
CA ALA A 20 -3.16 -4.87 -0.37
C ALA A 20 -3.57 -3.39 -0.29
N ARG A 21 -3.58 -2.79 0.91
CA ARG A 21 -3.93 -1.37 1.10
C ARG A 21 -2.85 -0.43 0.55
N ASP A 22 -1.59 -0.83 0.64
CA ASP A 22 -0.45 -0.10 0.09
C ASP A 22 -0.48 -0.17 -1.43
N ARG A 23 -0.72 -1.36 -1.98
CA ARG A 23 -0.92 -1.53 -3.43
C ARG A 23 -2.04 -0.64 -3.95
N THR A 24 -3.19 -0.59 -3.27
CA THR A 24 -4.30 0.31 -3.66
C THR A 24 -3.87 1.78 -3.60
N LEU A 25 -3.11 2.19 -2.58
CA LEU A 25 -2.62 3.55 -2.47
C LEU A 25 -1.67 3.91 -3.62
N LEU A 26 -0.67 3.06 -3.90
CA LEU A 26 0.29 3.24 -4.98
C LEU A 26 -0.38 3.27 -6.36
N GLN A 27 -1.38 2.40 -6.59
CA GLN A 27 -2.19 2.41 -7.81
C GLN A 27 -2.99 3.71 -7.96
N ALA A 28 -3.57 4.21 -6.87
CA ALA A 28 -4.29 5.49 -6.87
C ALA A 28 -3.34 6.66 -7.14
N VAL A 29 -2.12 6.65 -6.58
CA VAL A 29 -1.09 7.67 -6.88
C VAL A 29 -0.72 7.64 -8.36
N ALA A 30 -0.49 6.45 -8.93
CA ALA A 30 -0.21 6.30 -10.35
C ALA A 30 -1.36 6.79 -11.24
N ALA A 31 -2.62 6.56 -10.83
CA ALA A 31 -3.80 6.97 -11.59
C ALA A 31 -4.13 8.46 -11.47
N HIS A 32 -3.93 9.07 -10.30
CA HIS A 32 -4.33 10.45 -10.00
C HIS A 32 -3.16 11.45 -10.04
N GLY A 33 -1.92 10.97 -10.18
CA GLY A 33 -0.72 11.78 -10.37
C GLY A 33 -0.20 12.48 -9.11
N SER A 34 -0.89 12.36 -7.97
CA SER A 34 -0.39 12.87 -6.70
C SER A 34 -0.95 12.08 -5.51
N LEU A 35 -0.21 12.09 -4.41
CA LEU A 35 -0.65 11.48 -3.15
C LEU A 35 -1.90 12.15 -2.58
N ASN A 36 -2.02 13.47 -2.70
CA ASN A 36 -3.18 14.20 -2.21
C ASN A 36 -4.45 13.77 -2.96
N SER A 37 -4.41 13.78 -4.29
CA SER A 37 -5.55 13.35 -5.11
C SER A 37 -5.89 11.87 -4.90
N ALA A 38 -4.90 11.01 -4.67
CA ALA A 38 -5.11 9.61 -4.33
C ALA A 38 -5.80 9.44 -2.97
N ALA A 39 -5.37 10.19 -1.95
CA ALA A 39 -5.98 10.16 -0.63
C ALA A 39 -7.45 10.63 -0.68
N ASP A 40 -7.72 11.73 -1.38
CA ASP A 40 -9.08 12.24 -1.62
C ASP A 40 -9.94 11.20 -2.36
N ALA A 41 -9.44 10.62 -3.45
CA ALA A 41 -10.15 9.60 -4.23
C ALA A 41 -10.45 8.32 -3.43
N LEU A 42 -9.57 7.96 -2.50
CA LEU A 42 -9.75 6.80 -1.61
C LEU A 42 -10.54 7.12 -0.35
N GLY A 43 -10.93 8.39 -0.11
CA GLY A 43 -11.56 8.83 1.14
C GLY A 43 -10.68 8.58 2.37
N ARG A 44 -9.35 8.66 2.21
CA ARG A 44 -8.36 8.39 3.27
C ARG A 44 -7.71 9.67 3.74
N SER A 45 -7.24 9.67 4.98
CA SER A 45 -6.44 10.77 5.52
C SER A 45 -5.12 10.91 4.76
N TYR A 46 -4.89 12.11 4.20
CA TYR A 46 -3.63 12.45 3.53
C TYR A 46 -2.42 12.23 4.44
N ALA A 47 -2.47 12.68 5.71
CA ALA A 47 -1.34 12.55 6.63
C ALA A 47 -0.97 11.08 6.91
N HIS A 48 -1.96 10.19 7.00
CA HIS A 48 -1.69 8.76 7.15
C HIS A 48 -1.16 8.13 5.87
N ALA A 49 -1.71 8.51 4.72
CA ALA A 49 -1.22 8.05 3.43
C ALA A 49 0.24 8.49 3.19
N GLN A 50 0.58 9.73 3.54
CA GLN A 50 1.94 10.27 3.43
C GLN A 50 2.93 9.56 4.34
N ARG A 51 2.59 9.37 5.62
CA ARG A 51 3.46 8.61 6.54
C ARG A 51 3.69 7.19 6.03
N ARG A 52 2.67 6.57 5.43
CA ARG A 52 2.79 5.23 4.88
C ARG A 52 3.66 5.19 3.63
N ILE A 53 3.54 6.16 2.72
CA ILE A 53 4.43 6.24 1.55
C ILE A 53 5.89 6.40 1.99
N VAL A 54 6.17 7.30 2.95
CA VAL A 54 7.53 7.48 3.48
C VAL A 54 8.09 6.19 4.06
N GLU A 55 7.30 5.45 4.86
CA GLU A 55 7.73 4.16 5.41
C GLU A 55 8.03 3.12 4.31
N LEU A 56 7.24 3.10 3.24
CA LEU A 56 7.47 2.20 2.11
C LEU A 56 8.69 2.60 1.27
N GLU A 57 8.91 3.89 1.05
CA GLU A 57 10.11 4.43 0.40
C GLU A 57 11.35 4.07 1.24
N ASP A 58 11.34 4.34 2.54
CA ASP A 58 12.45 4.00 3.45
C ASP A 58 12.80 2.49 3.45
N ALA A 59 11.81 1.61 3.26
CA ALA A 59 12.02 0.16 3.24
C ALA A 59 12.43 -0.40 1.86
N PHE A 60 11.91 0.18 0.77
CA PHE A 60 12.02 -0.42 -0.57
C PHE A 60 12.76 0.44 -1.62
N GLY A 61 13.05 1.72 -1.35
CA GLY A 61 13.78 2.61 -2.28
C GLY A 61 13.56 4.09 -2.03
#